data_AF-A0A1G2T2V8-F1
#
_entry.id   AF-A0A1G2T2V8-F1
#
_cell.length_a   1.000
_cell.length_b   1.000
_cell.length_c   1.000
_cell.angle_alpha   90.00
_cell.angle_beta   90.00
_cell.angle_gamma   90.00
#
_symmetry.space_group_name_H-M   'P 1'
#
loop_
_entity.id
_entity.type
_entity.pdbx_description
1 polymer ?
#
loop_
_entity_poly.entity_id
_entity_poly.type
_entity_poly.pdbx_seq_one_letter_code
_entity_poly.pdbx_strand_id
1 'polypeptide(L)'
;MAMKKEVMSSERLAASLAIPDMTDPKNGIHAINLVVENVNKALRNAYAEAVFEEIRTSPKVPEKENFDDLLFPSDNAGRSSRYTRYVTPDTVLRTHTSAAIPGWLRNAAKGGRLEDTIVVLPGLCYRRDVVDKTHCGELHQMDVWRIRRGNPRFNRPDLIHLVETILGSVVPEYKYRANEVKHPYTINGLEVEVLVNGGWLEILECGEAHPTVLENSGLDSCEYSGLALGMGLDRLVMIVKGVEDIRILRSEDPRIKRQMVNLDKFVVVSDQPATKRVLSYSTSTDKTEEDVCEEIRDELGQEAVYIEEIQYSEMLYEQLPSKARENLGIRPDQ
;
A
#
# COMPACT_ATOMS: atom_id res chain seq x y z
N MET A 1 -9.28 -20.31 -16.07
CA MET A 1 -10.58 -19.71 -15.67
C MET A 1 -10.36 -18.21 -15.61
N ALA A 2 -11.23 -17.38 -16.20
CA ALA A 2 -11.05 -15.92 -16.13
C ALA A 2 -11.15 -15.49 -14.65
N MET A 3 -10.24 -14.62 -14.19
CA MET A 3 -10.30 -14.12 -12.82
C MET A 3 -11.60 -13.36 -12.60
N LYS A 4 -12.24 -13.58 -11.44
CA LYS A 4 -13.47 -12.87 -11.06
C LYS A 4 -13.15 -11.38 -10.89
N LYS A 5 -13.87 -10.54 -11.64
CA LYS A 5 -13.81 -9.07 -11.56
C LYS A 5 -15.17 -8.56 -11.11
N GLU A 6 -15.38 -8.54 -9.81
CA GLU A 6 -16.61 -8.03 -9.21
C GLU A 6 -16.50 -6.52 -8.97
N VAL A 7 -17.43 -5.77 -9.57
CA VAL A 7 -17.49 -4.31 -9.46
C VAL A 7 -18.22 -3.93 -8.17
N MET A 8 -17.64 -3.02 -7.39
CA MET A 8 -18.23 -2.57 -6.12
C MET A 8 -19.51 -1.75 -6.32
N SER A 9 -20.35 -1.68 -5.29
CA SER A 9 -21.52 -0.80 -5.28
C SER A 9 -21.14 0.68 -5.24
N SER A 10 -22.08 1.55 -5.61
CA SER A 10 -21.87 3.01 -5.58
C SER A 10 -21.69 3.53 -4.15
N GLU A 11 -22.36 2.92 -3.18
CA GLU A 11 -22.26 3.23 -1.76
C GLU A 11 -20.86 2.90 -1.22
N ARG A 12 -20.33 1.72 -1.57
CA ARG A 12 -18.96 1.30 -1.20
C ARG A 12 -17.90 2.18 -1.84
N LEU A 13 -18.11 2.60 -3.09
CA LEU A 13 -17.24 3.54 -3.77
C LEU A 13 -17.23 4.90 -3.05
N ALA A 14 -18.40 5.44 -2.71
CA ALA A 14 -18.52 6.69 -2.00
C ALA A 14 -17.86 6.62 -0.61
N ALA A 15 -18.07 5.52 0.13
CA ALA A 15 -17.44 5.28 1.42
C ALA A 15 -15.90 5.21 1.32
N SER A 16 -15.37 4.48 0.34
CA SER A 16 -13.92 4.39 0.11
C SER A 16 -13.32 5.77 -0.19
N LEU A 17 -13.95 6.55 -1.07
CA LEU A 17 -13.46 7.88 -1.47
C LEU A 17 -13.65 8.97 -0.41
N ALA A 18 -14.47 8.73 0.62
CA ALA A 18 -14.66 9.65 1.73
C ALA A 18 -13.51 9.60 2.76
N ILE A 19 -12.66 8.58 2.71
CA ILE A 19 -11.54 8.41 3.64
C ILE A 19 -10.50 9.51 3.37
N PRO A 20 -10.13 10.32 4.39
CA PRO A 20 -9.16 11.39 4.21
C PRO A 20 -7.77 10.83 3.93
N ASP A 21 -7.11 11.35 2.89
CA ASP A 21 -5.72 11.04 2.58
C ASP A 21 -4.80 11.81 3.53
N MET A 22 -4.23 11.12 4.52
CA MET A 22 -3.38 11.73 5.55
C MET A 22 -1.99 12.10 5.05
N THR A 23 -1.66 11.76 3.79
CA THR A 23 -0.45 12.27 3.14
C THR A 23 -0.63 13.70 2.62
N ASP A 24 -1.86 14.17 2.41
CA ASP A 24 -2.13 15.53 1.90
C ASP A 24 -2.27 16.52 3.07
N PRO A 25 -1.39 17.53 3.18
CA PRO A 25 -1.47 18.53 4.26
C PRO A 25 -2.76 19.35 4.23
N LYS A 26 -3.52 19.35 3.12
CA LYS A 26 -4.86 19.98 3.05
C LYS A 26 -5.87 19.32 4.00
N ASN A 27 -5.65 18.06 4.38
CA ASN A 27 -6.47 17.34 5.34
C ASN A 27 -6.02 17.55 6.80
N GLY A 28 -5.10 18.49 7.04
CA GLY A 28 -4.54 18.80 8.36
C GLY A 28 -3.18 18.15 8.61
N ILE A 29 -2.55 18.49 9.73
CA ILE A 29 -1.25 17.94 10.11
C ILE A 29 -1.45 16.52 10.62
N HIS A 30 -0.69 15.57 10.07
CA HIS A 30 -0.70 14.17 10.49
C HIS A 30 0.72 13.58 10.40
N ALA A 31 1.06 12.64 11.26
CA ALA A 31 2.39 12.03 11.31
C ALA A 31 2.81 11.43 9.96
N ILE A 32 1.83 10.97 9.17
CA ILE A 32 2.03 10.48 7.80
C ILE A 32 2.53 11.59 6.87
N ASN A 33 1.88 12.76 6.82
CA ASN A 33 2.38 13.86 5.99
C ASN A 33 3.67 14.49 6.52
N LEU A 34 3.95 14.40 7.82
CA LEU A 34 5.26 14.79 8.37
C LEU A 34 6.39 13.85 7.90
N VAL A 35 6.14 12.54 7.80
CA VAL A 35 7.09 11.60 7.20
C VAL A 35 7.31 11.92 5.71
N VAL A 36 6.24 12.19 4.95
CA VAL A 36 6.34 12.64 3.55
C VAL A 36 7.19 13.90 3.45
N GLU A 37 6.98 14.88 4.31
CA GLU A 37 7.75 16.13 4.33
C GLU A 37 9.23 15.89 4.64
N ASN A 38 9.55 15.03 5.61
CA ASN A 38 10.94 14.67 5.93
C ASN A 38 11.65 14.02 4.75
N VAL A 39 10.99 13.06 4.09
CA VAL A 39 11.54 12.39 2.89
C VAL A 39 11.73 13.41 1.76
N ASN A 40 10.73 14.25 1.48
CA ASN A 40 10.83 15.29 0.45
C ASN A 40 12.01 16.24 0.70
N LYS A 41 12.21 16.68 1.95
CA LYS A 41 13.35 17.52 2.34
C LYS A 41 14.68 16.79 2.13
N ALA A 42 14.78 15.54 2.56
CA ALA A 42 16.00 14.75 2.41
C ALA A 42 16.37 14.54 0.94
N LEU A 43 15.40 14.17 0.10
CA LEU A 43 15.60 14.01 -1.34
C LEU A 43 16.04 15.31 -2.02
N ARG A 44 15.39 16.43 -1.72
CA ARG A 44 15.75 17.75 -2.27
C ARG A 44 17.16 18.18 -1.84
N ASN A 45 17.57 17.87 -0.62
CA ASN A 45 18.91 18.18 -0.13
C ASN A 45 19.99 17.28 -0.76
N ALA A 46 19.72 15.98 -0.88
CA ALA A 46 20.66 15.01 -1.45
C ALA A 46 20.82 15.17 -2.97
N TYR A 47 19.77 15.63 -3.66
CA TYR A 47 19.71 15.72 -5.12
C TYR A 47 19.29 17.13 -5.58
N ALA A 48 19.99 18.16 -5.09
CA ALA A 48 19.65 19.57 -5.31
C ALA A 48 19.53 19.98 -6.79
N GLU A 49 20.27 19.31 -7.69
CA GLU A 49 20.26 19.60 -9.13
C GLU A 49 19.15 18.84 -9.89
N ALA A 50 18.47 17.88 -9.25
CA ALA A 50 17.38 17.15 -9.89
C ALA A 50 16.08 17.97 -9.84
N VAL A 51 15.31 17.90 -10.91
CA VAL A 51 13.94 18.43 -10.93
C VAL A 51 13.12 17.59 -9.95
N PHE A 52 12.32 18.24 -9.10
CA PHE A 52 11.49 17.55 -8.12
C PHE A 52 10.01 17.80 -8.38
N GLU A 53 9.25 16.73 -8.55
CA GLU A 53 7.80 16.77 -8.76
C GLU A 53 7.09 15.93 -7.69
N GLU A 54 6.13 16.54 -6.98
CA GLU A 54 5.18 15.80 -6.16
C GLU A 54 3.87 15.65 -6.95
N ILE A 55 3.49 14.41 -7.23
CA ILE A 55 2.34 14.07 -8.08
C ILE A 55 1.26 13.40 -7.23
N ARG A 56 0.06 13.99 -7.26
CA ARG A 56 -1.15 13.44 -6.64
C ARG A 56 -2.23 13.27 -7.69
N THR A 57 -2.57 12.04 -8.01
CA THR A 57 -3.59 11.69 -9.01
C THR A 57 -4.88 11.20 -8.35
N SER A 58 -5.95 11.10 -9.15
CA SER A 58 -7.18 10.44 -8.71
C SER A 58 -6.88 9.01 -8.23
N PRO A 59 -7.52 8.54 -7.15
CA PRO A 59 -7.40 7.14 -6.75
C PRO A 59 -8.06 6.18 -7.74
N LYS A 60 -8.97 6.67 -8.61
CA LYS A 60 -9.55 5.87 -9.70
C LYS A 60 -8.59 5.87 -10.88
N VAL A 61 -8.05 4.71 -11.21
CA VAL A 61 -7.05 4.52 -12.26
C VAL A 61 -7.48 3.39 -13.20
N PRO A 62 -7.11 3.45 -14.50
CA PRO A 62 -7.29 2.32 -15.38
C PRO A 62 -6.57 1.08 -14.83
N GLU A 63 -7.20 -0.09 -14.86
CA GLU A 63 -6.59 -1.37 -14.45
C GLU A 63 -5.25 -1.59 -15.17
N LYS A 64 -5.19 -1.21 -16.45
CA LYS A 64 -3.99 -1.27 -17.27
C LYS A 64 -2.82 -0.49 -16.68
N GLU A 65 -3.06 0.70 -16.13
CA GLU A 65 -2.00 1.51 -15.51
C GLU A 65 -1.60 0.96 -14.14
N ASN A 66 -2.54 0.36 -13.41
CA ASN A 66 -2.28 -0.28 -12.13
C ASN A 66 -1.50 -1.61 -12.28
N PHE A 67 -1.65 -2.33 -13.39
CA PHE A 67 -1.05 -3.66 -13.56
C PHE A 67 -0.27 -3.85 -14.86
N ASP A 68 -0.92 -3.79 -16.01
CA ASP A 68 -0.29 -4.18 -17.30
C ASP A 68 0.93 -3.33 -17.66
N ASP A 69 0.81 -2.00 -17.51
CA ASP A 69 1.87 -1.05 -17.82
C ASP A 69 3.05 -1.12 -16.84
N LEU A 70 2.84 -1.79 -15.71
CA LEU A 70 3.84 -2.14 -14.71
C LEU A 70 4.21 -3.63 -14.78
N LEU A 71 3.92 -4.29 -15.90
CA LEU A 71 4.35 -5.65 -16.23
C LEU A 71 3.85 -6.74 -15.28
N PHE A 72 2.82 -6.46 -14.47
CA PHE A 72 2.20 -7.50 -13.65
C PHE A 72 1.65 -8.60 -14.56
N PRO A 73 1.91 -9.88 -14.29
CA PRO A 73 1.39 -10.98 -15.10
C PRO A 73 -0.14 -10.96 -15.19
N SER A 74 -0.71 -11.46 -16.29
CA SER A 74 -2.16 -11.53 -16.47
C SER A 74 -2.86 -12.44 -15.46
N ASP A 75 -2.12 -13.40 -14.90
CA ASP A 75 -2.55 -14.34 -13.86
C ASP A 75 -2.12 -13.91 -12.45
N ASN A 76 -1.63 -12.67 -12.28
CA ASN A 76 -1.28 -12.13 -10.97
C ASN A 76 -2.51 -12.13 -10.04
N ALA A 77 -2.38 -12.76 -8.87
CA ALA A 77 -3.47 -12.90 -7.91
C ALA A 77 -4.08 -11.55 -7.52
N GLY A 78 -3.26 -10.49 -7.41
CA GLY A 78 -3.69 -9.13 -7.07
C GLY A 78 -4.73 -8.55 -8.04
N ARG A 79 -4.84 -9.04 -9.27
CA ARG A 79 -5.89 -8.64 -10.22
C ARG A 79 -7.27 -9.20 -9.88
N SER A 80 -7.36 -10.23 -9.03
CA SER A 80 -8.64 -10.76 -8.58
C SER A 80 -9.41 -9.72 -7.77
N SER A 81 -10.74 -9.69 -7.90
CA SER A 81 -11.58 -8.89 -7.01
C SER A 81 -11.52 -9.35 -5.55
N ARG A 82 -10.83 -10.46 -5.25
CA ARG A 82 -10.45 -10.84 -3.88
C ARG A 82 -9.53 -9.80 -3.21
N TYR A 83 -8.66 -9.15 -3.97
CA TYR A 83 -7.66 -8.21 -3.45
C TYR A 83 -7.84 -6.78 -3.99
N THR A 84 -8.44 -6.64 -5.17
CA THR A 84 -8.59 -5.34 -5.85
C THR A 84 -10.03 -4.87 -5.88
N ARG A 85 -10.18 -3.57 -5.65
CA ARG A 85 -11.45 -2.84 -5.63
C ARG A 85 -11.78 -2.28 -7.01
N TYR A 86 -12.61 -2.99 -7.78
CA TYR A 86 -13.03 -2.58 -9.13
C TYR A 86 -14.19 -1.57 -9.10
N VAL A 87 -14.04 -0.47 -9.84
CA VAL A 87 -15.05 0.58 -10.03
C VAL A 87 -15.85 0.35 -11.32
N THR A 88 -15.17 -0.13 -12.35
CA THR A 88 -15.75 -0.65 -13.61
C THR A 88 -14.88 -1.86 -14.02
N PRO A 89 -15.26 -2.64 -15.05
CA PRO A 89 -14.43 -3.78 -15.49
C PRO A 89 -12.98 -3.42 -15.90
N ASP A 90 -12.70 -2.15 -16.17
CA ASP A 90 -11.42 -1.60 -16.64
C ASP A 90 -10.83 -0.49 -15.75
N THR A 91 -11.50 -0.14 -14.64
CA THR A 91 -11.06 0.90 -13.69
C THR A 91 -11.07 0.35 -12.27
N VAL A 92 -10.01 0.62 -11.52
CA VAL A 92 -9.84 0.19 -10.13
C VAL A 92 -9.60 1.40 -9.23
N LEU A 93 -9.82 1.23 -7.93
CA LEU A 93 -9.12 2.05 -6.96
C LEU A 93 -7.67 1.56 -6.88
N ARG A 94 -6.70 2.47 -7.04
CA ARG A 94 -5.27 2.13 -7.12
C ARG A 94 -4.84 1.27 -5.93
N THR A 95 -4.11 0.19 -6.20
CA THR A 95 -3.59 -0.72 -5.15
C THR A 95 -2.21 -0.30 -4.65
N HIS A 96 -1.54 0.57 -5.40
CA HIS A 96 -0.25 1.18 -5.09
C HIS A 96 -0.11 2.52 -5.84
N THR A 97 0.70 3.44 -5.32
CA THR A 97 0.93 4.76 -5.92
C THR A 97 1.64 4.70 -7.27
N SER A 98 2.33 3.59 -7.58
CA SER A 98 3.07 3.37 -8.83
C SER A 98 2.15 3.34 -10.04
N ALA A 99 0.84 3.16 -9.83
CA ALA A 99 -0.15 3.18 -10.90
C ALA A 99 -0.16 4.50 -11.68
N ALA A 100 0.34 5.60 -11.11
CA ALA A 100 0.46 6.89 -11.80
C ALA A 100 1.73 7.04 -12.66
N ILE A 101 2.74 6.17 -12.47
CA ILE A 101 4.03 6.27 -13.15
C ILE A 101 3.91 6.08 -14.68
N PRO A 102 3.19 5.07 -15.21
CA PRO A 102 3.07 4.92 -16.66
C PRO A 102 2.48 6.16 -17.35
N GLY A 103 1.44 6.74 -16.76
CA GLY A 103 0.82 7.97 -17.26
C GLY A 103 1.78 9.15 -17.21
N TRP A 104 2.53 9.30 -16.12
CA TRP A 104 3.55 10.34 -15.97
C TRP A 104 4.69 10.19 -16.99
N LEU A 105 5.25 8.99 -17.15
CA LEU A 105 6.33 8.71 -18.10
C LEU A 105 5.89 9.02 -19.55
N ARG A 106 4.67 8.62 -19.94
CA ARG A 106 4.12 8.93 -21.27
C ARG A 106 4.00 10.44 -21.52
N ASN A 107 3.61 11.21 -20.50
CA ASN A 107 3.51 12.66 -20.62
C ASN A 107 4.90 13.30 -20.69
N ALA A 108 5.85 12.83 -19.89
CA ALA A 108 7.25 13.26 -19.94
C ALA A 108 7.88 13.01 -21.31
N ALA A 109 7.66 11.82 -21.90
CA ALA A 109 8.16 11.47 -23.24
C ALA A 109 7.63 12.40 -24.34
N LYS A 110 6.36 12.85 -24.24
CA LYS A 110 5.76 13.82 -25.18
C LYS A 110 6.35 15.22 -25.04
N GLY A 111 6.76 15.60 -23.83
CA GLY A 111 7.37 16.89 -23.51
C GLY A 111 8.76 17.09 -24.11
N GLY A 112 9.34 16.05 -24.73
CA GLY A 112 10.67 16.07 -25.32
C GLY A 112 11.71 15.52 -24.35
N ARG A 113 12.75 16.30 -24.04
CA ARG A 113 13.87 15.81 -23.23
C ARG A 113 13.55 15.89 -21.75
N LEU A 114 13.27 14.75 -21.12
CA LEU A 114 13.21 14.63 -19.67
C LEU A 114 14.62 14.78 -19.06
N GLU A 115 14.75 15.72 -18.11
CA GLU A 115 15.97 15.95 -17.33
C GLU A 115 16.06 14.98 -16.14
N ASP A 116 17.13 15.03 -15.34
CA ASP A 116 17.20 14.24 -14.10
C ASP A 116 16.06 14.67 -13.17
N THR A 117 15.06 13.80 -13.03
CA THR A 117 13.79 14.14 -12.39
C THR A 117 13.46 13.11 -11.31
N ILE A 118 13.18 13.60 -10.11
CA ILE A 118 12.64 12.83 -8.99
C ILE A 118 11.14 13.13 -8.92
N VAL A 119 10.35 12.07 -9.09
CA VAL A 119 8.91 12.09 -8.95
C VAL A 119 8.55 11.38 -7.66
N VAL A 120 7.72 12.02 -6.87
CA VAL A 120 7.25 11.52 -5.60
C VAL A 120 5.73 11.44 -5.61
N LEU A 121 5.18 10.28 -5.29
CA LEU A 121 3.77 9.97 -5.42
C LEU A 121 3.21 9.50 -4.07
N PRO A 122 2.98 10.42 -3.11
CA PRO A 122 2.35 10.07 -1.86
C PRO A 122 0.82 9.97 -2.06
N GLY A 123 0.20 8.96 -1.44
CA GLY A 123 -1.24 8.90 -1.41
C GLY A 123 -1.85 7.64 -0.80
N LEU A 124 -3.16 7.69 -0.63
CA LEU A 124 -3.96 6.56 -0.18
C LEU A 124 -4.12 5.50 -1.29
N CYS A 125 -3.96 4.23 -0.94
CA CYS A 125 -4.12 3.05 -1.77
C CYS A 125 -5.20 2.15 -1.17
N TYR A 126 -5.87 1.36 -2.02
CA TYR A 126 -7.04 0.58 -1.65
C TYR A 126 -6.82 -0.87 -2.02
N ARG A 127 -6.99 -1.75 -1.03
CA ARG A 127 -6.92 -3.20 -1.15
C ARG A 127 -8.10 -3.82 -0.39
N ARG A 128 -8.47 -5.03 -0.77
CA ARG A 128 -9.25 -5.93 0.09
C ARG A 128 -8.22 -6.78 0.82
N ASP A 129 -8.23 -6.72 2.13
CA ASP A 129 -7.19 -7.29 2.98
C ASP A 129 -7.81 -7.80 4.28
N VAL A 130 -7.09 -8.66 4.99
CA VAL A 130 -7.47 -9.16 6.31
C VAL A 130 -7.43 -8.05 7.34
N VAL A 131 -8.22 -8.20 8.40
CA VAL A 131 -8.29 -7.22 9.49
C VAL A 131 -7.44 -7.71 10.66
N ASP A 132 -6.28 -7.10 10.83
CA ASP A 132 -5.42 -7.28 12.00
C ASP A 132 -4.69 -5.97 12.38
N LYS A 133 -3.78 -6.05 13.36
CA LYS A 133 -3.06 -4.89 13.92
C LYS A 133 -2.11 -4.21 12.93
N THR A 134 -1.75 -4.88 11.85
CA THR A 134 -0.73 -4.45 10.89
C THR A 134 -1.27 -4.30 9.46
N HIS A 135 -2.45 -4.85 9.18
CA HIS A 135 -3.11 -4.81 7.88
C HIS A 135 -4.38 -3.95 7.92
N CYS A 136 -4.54 -3.12 6.90
CA CYS A 136 -5.78 -2.40 6.66
C CYS A 136 -6.01 -2.26 5.16
N GLY A 137 -7.29 -2.28 4.75
CA GLY A 137 -7.67 -2.19 3.34
C GLY A 137 -7.39 -0.82 2.71
N GLU A 138 -7.08 0.21 3.50
CA GLU A 138 -6.73 1.53 3.01
C GLU A 138 -5.39 1.96 3.61
N LEU A 139 -4.31 1.85 2.87
CA LEU A 139 -2.96 2.19 3.36
C LEU A 139 -2.41 3.41 2.62
N HIS A 140 -1.57 4.18 3.27
CA HIS A 140 -0.81 5.27 2.67
C HIS A 140 0.52 4.73 2.17
N GLN A 141 0.77 4.96 0.88
CA GLN A 141 2.03 4.63 0.24
C GLN A 141 2.67 5.91 -0.30
N MET A 142 3.98 5.86 -0.47
CA MET A 142 4.71 6.88 -1.21
C MET A 142 5.72 6.19 -2.10
N ASP A 143 5.58 6.40 -3.40
CA ASP A 143 6.60 5.97 -4.35
C ASP A 143 7.53 7.12 -4.69
N VAL A 144 8.80 6.78 -4.88
CA VAL A 144 9.87 7.68 -5.31
C VAL A 144 10.51 7.07 -6.53
N TRP A 145 10.39 7.77 -7.66
CA TRP A 145 11.02 7.40 -8.91
C TRP A 145 12.01 8.48 -9.32
N ARG A 146 13.24 8.09 -9.65
CA ARG A 146 14.22 9.01 -10.22
C ARG A 146 14.54 8.56 -11.63
N ILE A 147 14.22 9.36 -12.63
CA ILE A 147 14.49 9.06 -14.04
C ILE A 147 15.51 10.05 -14.59
N ARG A 148 16.51 9.55 -15.29
CA ARG A 148 17.57 10.38 -15.89
C ARG A 148 17.99 9.84 -17.24
N ARG A 149 18.23 10.76 -18.17
CA ARG A 149 18.93 10.48 -19.42
C ARG A 149 20.45 10.51 -19.23
N GLY A 150 21.15 9.58 -19.85
CA GLY A 150 22.59 9.65 -20.06
C GLY A 150 23.41 8.64 -19.26
N ASN A 151 24.73 8.79 -19.40
CA ASN A 151 25.73 7.91 -18.80
C ASN A 151 26.56 8.69 -17.76
N PRO A 152 26.94 8.06 -16.63
CA PRO A 152 26.65 6.67 -16.27
C PRO A 152 25.16 6.44 -15.96
N ARG A 153 24.72 5.22 -16.27
CA ARG A 153 23.38 4.71 -15.93
C ARG A 153 23.27 4.52 -14.42
N PHE A 154 22.04 4.59 -13.91
CA PHE A 154 21.80 4.16 -12.53
C PHE A 154 22.21 2.70 -12.31
N ASN A 155 22.68 2.41 -11.11
CA ASN A 155 23.14 1.09 -10.70
C ASN A 155 22.83 0.84 -9.21
N ARG A 156 23.19 -0.34 -8.71
CA ARG A 156 22.99 -0.74 -7.30
C ARG A 156 23.49 0.31 -6.28
N PRO A 157 24.73 0.84 -6.35
CA PRO A 157 25.16 1.94 -5.48
C PRO A 157 24.22 3.16 -5.46
N ASP A 158 23.71 3.60 -6.62
CA ASP A 158 22.76 4.72 -6.67
C ASP A 158 21.44 4.37 -5.96
N LEU A 159 20.95 3.13 -6.14
CA LEU A 159 19.75 2.63 -5.46
C LEU A 159 19.94 2.58 -3.94
N ILE A 160 21.06 2.04 -3.47
CA ILE A 160 21.37 1.98 -2.04
C ILE A 160 21.48 3.40 -1.46
N HIS A 161 22.10 4.33 -2.19
CA HIS A 161 22.17 5.72 -1.74
C HIS A 161 20.78 6.37 -1.62
N LEU A 162 19.86 6.08 -2.55
CA LEU A 162 18.46 6.52 -2.45
C LEU A 162 17.76 5.93 -1.22
N VAL A 163 17.93 4.62 -0.98
CA VAL A 163 17.40 3.94 0.21
C VAL A 163 17.94 4.58 1.49
N GLU A 164 19.26 4.74 1.61
CA GLU A 164 19.90 5.31 2.80
C GLU A 164 19.50 6.77 3.04
N THR A 165 19.28 7.55 1.98
CA THR A 165 18.77 8.92 2.09
C THR A 165 17.37 8.94 2.72
N ILE A 166 16.48 8.03 2.30
CA ILE A 166 15.13 7.90 2.84
C ILE A 166 15.18 7.39 4.29
N LEU A 167 15.91 6.30 4.55
CA LEU A 167 16.00 5.72 5.89
C LEU A 167 16.61 6.71 6.90
N GLY A 168 17.65 7.43 6.51
CA GLY A 168 18.28 8.46 7.35
C GLY A 168 17.34 9.62 7.69
N SER A 169 16.30 9.86 6.89
CA SER A 169 15.31 10.91 7.14
C SER A 169 14.14 10.49 8.03
N VAL A 170 13.90 9.18 8.18
CA VAL A 170 12.71 8.65 8.88
C VAL A 170 13.09 7.78 10.08
N VAL A 171 14.03 6.86 9.91
CA VAL A 171 14.43 5.85 10.89
C VAL A 171 15.96 5.77 11.07
N PRO A 172 16.67 6.90 11.30
CA PRO A 172 18.14 6.94 11.29
C PRO A 172 18.82 6.05 12.33
N GLU A 173 18.12 5.71 13.41
CA GLU A 173 18.67 4.89 14.51
C GLU A 173 18.52 3.38 14.28
N TYR A 174 17.76 2.98 13.25
CA TYR A 174 17.44 1.57 13.00
C TYR A 174 18.50 0.92 12.10
N LYS A 175 18.88 -0.31 12.46
CA LYS A 175 19.67 -1.16 11.55
C LYS A 175 18.77 -1.64 10.42
N TYR A 176 19.28 -1.60 9.19
CA TYR A 176 18.58 -2.13 8.03
C TYR A 176 19.36 -3.26 7.37
N ARG A 177 18.65 -4.10 6.62
CA ARG A 177 19.21 -5.05 5.64
C ARG A 177 18.41 -4.99 4.36
N ALA A 178 19.03 -5.39 3.26
CA ALA A 178 18.39 -5.47 1.95
C ALA A 178 18.51 -6.89 1.40
N ASN A 179 17.39 -7.45 0.94
CA ASN A 179 17.30 -8.79 0.39
C ASN A 179 16.95 -8.70 -1.10
N GLU A 180 17.59 -9.51 -1.95
CA GLU A 180 17.25 -9.57 -3.38
C GLU A 180 15.85 -10.15 -3.58
N VAL A 181 15.04 -9.48 -4.40
CA VAL A 181 13.67 -9.87 -4.70
C VAL A 181 13.36 -9.52 -6.17
N LYS A 182 12.39 -10.22 -6.75
CA LYS A 182 11.92 -9.95 -8.11
C LYS A 182 10.59 -9.22 -8.06
N HIS A 183 10.53 -8.05 -8.66
CA HIS A 183 9.29 -7.33 -8.90
C HIS A 183 8.95 -7.29 -10.39
N PRO A 184 7.68 -7.06 -10.76
CA PRO A 184 7.29 -6.96 -12.15
C PRO A 184 7.92 -5.78 -12.91
N TYR A 185 7.98 -4.60 -12.29
CA TYR A 185 8.36 -3.33 -12.94
C TYR A 185 9.76 -2.81 -12.54
N THR A 186 10.55 -3.61 -11.83
CA THR A 186 11.96 -3.30 -11.54
C THR A 186 12.87 -4.46 -11.93
N ILE A 187 14.15 -4.15 -12.16
CA ILE A 187 15.24 -5.12 -12.22
C ILE A 187 16.17 -4.89 -11.02
N ASN A 188 16.93 -5.91 -10.64
CA ASN A 188 17.79 -5.87 -9.46
C ASN A 188 17.01 -5.42 -8.21
N GLY A 189 15.81 -5.97 -8.01
CA GLY A 189 14.91 -5.55 -6.93
C GLY A 189 15.47 -5.87 -5.55
N LEU A 190 15.20 -5.00 -4.58
CA LEU A 190 15.51 -5.18 -3.17
C LEU A 190 14.25 -5.00 -2.33
N GLU A 191 14.12 -5.85 -1.33
CA GLU A 191 13.23 -5.69 -0.19
C GLU A 191 14.08 -5.19 0.98
N VAL A 192 13.68 -4.08 1.61
CA VAL A 192 14.43 -3.47 2.69
C VAL A 192 13.67 -3.60 3.99
N GLU A 193 14.35 -4.20 4.97
CA GLU A 193 13.83 -4.44 6.30
C GLU A 193 14.64 -3.69 7.34
N VAL A 194 13.97 -3.28 8.42
CA VAL A 194 14.61 -2.69 9.61
C VAL A 194 14.40 -3.55 10.85
N LEU A 195 15.38 -3.56 11.74
CA LEU A 195 15.34 -4.35 12.98
C LEU A 195 14.51 -3.62 14.04
N VAL A 196 13.30 -4.10 14.31
CA VAL A 196 12.37 -3.55 15.30
C VAL A 196 12.09 -4.61 16.36
N ASN A 197 12.33 -4.30 17.64
CA ASN A 197 12.07 -5.20 18.77
C ASN A 197 12.67 -6.62 18.61
N GLY A 198 13.81 -6.73 17.92
CA GLY A 198 14.49 -8.01 17.66
C GLY A 198 14.00 -8.77 16.43
N GLY A 199 12.97 -8.30 15.72
CA GLY A 199 12.48 -8.84 14.46
C GLY A 199 12.82 -7.93 13.27
N TRP A 200 13.05 -8.54 12.10
CA TRP A 200 13.19 -7.80 10.85
C TRP A 200 11.80 -7.52 10.27
N LEU A 201 11.55 -6.25 9.95
CA LEU A 201 10.27 -5.79 9.44
C LEU A 201 10.50 -5.05 8.11
N GLU A 202 9.87 -5.55 7.06
CA GLU A 202 9.86 -4.93 5.73
C GLU A 202 9.20 -3.54 5.78
N ILE A 203 9.86 -2.53 5.21
CA ILE A 203 9.36 -1.15 5.19
C ILE A 203 9.26 -0.54 3.79
N LEU A 204 10.06 -1.05 2.84
CA LEU A 204 10.04 -0.58 1.46
C LEU A 204 10.59 -1.64 0.51
N GLU A 205 10.18 -1.54 -0.73
CA GLU A 205 10.69 -2.31 -1.86
C GLU A 205 11.24 -1.34 -2.92
N CYS A 206 12.32 -1.70 -3.60
CA CYS A 206 12.94 -0.83 -4.57
C CYS A 206 13.70 -1.61 -5.66
N GLY A 207 14.15 -0.92 -6.72
CA GLY A 207 14.93 -1.52 -7.79
C GLY A 207 15.27 -0.51 -8.87
N GLU A 208 16.04 -0.94 -9.87
CA GLU A 208 16.23 -0.17 -11.09
C GLU A 208 14.96 -0.30 -11.95
N ALA A 209 14.46 0.81 -12.51
CA ALA A 209 13.25 0.81 -13.32
C ALA A 209 13.40 -0.15 -14.51
N HIS A 210 12.42 -1.03 -14.72
CA HIS A 210 12.50 -2.04 -15.76
C HIS A 210 12.53 -1.37 -17.16
N PRO A 211 13.49 -1.70 -18.05
CA PRO A 211 13.63 -1.11 -19.38
C PRO A 211 12.33 -1.07 -20.19
N THR A 212 11.58 -2.17 -20.16
CA THR A 212 10.28 -2.30 -20.85
C THR A 212 9.22 -1.31 -20.34
N VAL A 213 9.24 -0.90 -19.06
CA VAL A 213 8.31 0.13 -18.56
C VAL A 213 8.63 1.49 -19.19
N LEU A 214 9.92 1.80 -19.34
CA LEU A 214 10.39 3.02 -20.01
C LEU A 214 10.01 3.01 -21.50
N GLU A 215 10.30 1.91 -22.20
CA GLU A 215 10.00 1.72 -23.63
C GLU A 215 8.51 1.81 -23.92
N ASN A 216 7.67 1.11 -23.13
CA ASN A 216 6.21 1.16 -23.27
C ASN A 216 5.64 2.57 -23.03
N SER A 217 6.40 3.42 -22.34
CA SER A 217 6.04 4.81 -22.08
C SER A 217 6.64 5.80 -23.09
N GLY A 218 7.41 5.32 -24.07
CA GLY A 218 8.02 6.14 -25.12
C GLY A 218 9.40 6.71 -24.79
N LEU A 219 10.06 6.23 -23.73
CA LEU A 219 11.44 6.58 -23.40
C LEU A 219 12.39 5.47 -23.88
N ASP A 220 13.43 5.84 -24.64
CA ASP A 220 14.45 4.89 -25.09
C ASP A 220 15.25 4.38 -23.88
N SER A 221 15.11 3.09 -23.57
CA SER A 221 15.80 2.46 -22.44
C SER A 221 17.32 2.42 -22.60
N CYS A 222 17.88 2.60 -23.81
CA CYS A 222 19.32 2.78 -24.01
C CYS A 222 19.79 4.16 -23.52
N GLU A 223 18.93 5.17 -23.56
CA GLU A 223 19.26 6.54 -23.16
C GLU A 223 18.79 6.89 -21.75
N TYR A 224 17.65 6.34 -21.31
CA TYR A 224 17.03 6.61 -20.02
C TYR A 224 17.14 5.42 -19.06
N SER A 225 17.57 5.69 -17.83
CA SER A 225 17.50 4.76 -16.70
C SER A 225 16.69 5.36 -15.57
N GLY A 226 16.19 4.51 -14.67
CA GLY A 226 15.53 4.97 -13.47
C GLY A 226 15.81 4.14 -12.23
N LEU A 227 15.56 4.73 -11.08
CA LEU A 227 15.37 4.05 -9.81
C LEU A 227 13.89 4.13 -9.44
N ALA A 228 13.36 3.06 -8.85
CA ALA A 228 11.99 2.98 -8.37
C ALA A 228 12.01 2.47 -6.93
N LEU A 229 11.21 3.08 -6.07
CA LEU A 229 11.06 2.71 -4.67
C LEU A 229 9.63 2.95 -4.24
N GLY A 230 9.06 2.03 -3.47
CA GLY A 230 7.77 2.19 -2.81
C GLY A 230 7.83 1.83 -1.34
N MET A 231 7.27 2.69 -0.49
CA MET A 231 7.26 2.52 0.95
C MET A 231 5.87 2.67 1.56
N GLY A 232 5.59 1.83 2.56
CA GLY A 232 4.38 1.92 3.37
C GLY A 232 4.54 2.98 4.46
N LEU A 233 3.83 4.11 4.32
CA LEU A 233 3.96 5.24 5.24
C LEU A 233 3.36 4.92 6.62
N ASP A 234 2.25 4.18 6.69
CA ASP A 234 1.63 3.78 7.96
C ASP A 234 2.62 2.98 8.81
N ARG A 235 3.32 2.01 8.20
CA ARG A 235 4.32 1.19 8.87
C ARG A 235 5.51 2.02 9.34
N LEU A 236 6.01 2.95 8.52
CA LEU A 236 7.08 3.87 8.93
C LEU A 236 6.66 4.73 10.12
N VAL A 237 5.46 5.30 10.10
CA VAL A 237 4.92 6.08 11.23
C VAL A 237 4.78 5.21 12.48
N MET A 238 4.31 3.97 12.34
CA MET A 238 4.20 3.03 13.46
C MET A 238 5.56 2.78 14.11
N ILE A 239 6.63 2.58 13.32
CA ILE A 239 7.99 2.40 13.83
C ILE A 239 8.50 3.67 14.53
N VAL A 240 8.38 4.82 13.86
CA VAL A 240 8.82 6.12 14.38
C VAL A 240 8.15 6.42 15.72
N LYS A 241 6.84 6.21 15.81
CA LYS A 241 6.07 6.53 17.01
C LYS A 241 6.01 5.38 18.03
N GLY A 242 6.41 4.16 17.68
CA GLY A 242 6.25 2.99 18.56
C GLY A 242 4.78 2.60 18.73
N VAL A 243 3.99 2.71 17.66
CA VAL A 243 2.57 2.30 17.62
C VAL A 243 2.51 0.84 17.16
N GLU A 244 1.83 -0.01 17.93
CA GLU A 244 1.71 -1.45 17.62
C GLU A 244 0.46 -1.80 16.81
N ASP A 245 -0.51 -0.88 16.71
CA ASP A 245 -1.78 -1.10 16.03
C ASP A 245 -2.07 0.02 15.02
N ILE A 246 -2.19 -0.34 13.75
CA ILE A 246 -2.40 0.58 12.63
C ILE A 246 -3.68 1.42 12.78
N ARG A 247 -4.71 0.92 13.47
CA ARG A 247 -5.98 1.63 13.68
C ARG A 247 -5.79 2.90 14.51
N ILE A 248 -4.76 2.95 15.35
CA ILE A 248 -4.41 4.12 16.17
C ILE A 248 -4.12 5.34 15.27
N LEU A 249 -3.54 5.12 14.08
CA LEU A 249 -3.24 6.20 13.14
C LEU A 249 -4.50 6.92 12.61
N ARG A 250 -5.67 6.29 12.71
CA ARG A 250 -6.96 6.84 12.25
C ARG A 250 -7.95 7.09 13.39
N SER A 251 -7.49 7.05 14.63
CA SER A 251 -8.39 7.20 15.77
C SER A 251 -8.92 8.64 15.86
N GLU A 252 -10.24 8.76 15.95
CA GLU A 252 -10.92 10.04 16.22
C GLU A 252 -10.95 10.39 17.72
N ASP A 253 -10.38 9.56 18.61
CA ASP A 253 -10.21 9.93 20.01
C ASP A 253 -9.32 11.19 20.10
N PRO A 254 -9.82 12.31 20.66
CA PRO A 254 -9.06 13.56 20.74
C PRO A 254 -7.70 13.41 21.42
N ARG A 255 -7.56 12.42 22.32
CA ARG A 255 -6.34 12.13 23.06
C ARG A 255 -5.29 11.42 22.21
N ILE A 256 -5.71 10.65 21.21
CA ILE A 256 -4.84 10.01 20.22
C ILE A 256 -4.55 10.99 19.08
N LYS A 257 -5.60 11.65 18.54
CA LYS A 257 -5.50 12.59 17.43
C LYS A 257 -4.48 13.71 17.67
N ARG A 258 -4.45 14.28 18.89
CA ARG A 258 -3.45 15.31 19.27
C ARG A 258 -1.99 14.81 19.23
N GLN A 259 -1.75 13.50 19.30
CA GLN A 259 -0.42 12.90 19.24
C GLN A 259 0.03 12.62 17.81
N MET A 260 -0.88 12.73 16.83
CA MET A 260 -0.58 12.54 15.41
C MET A 260 -0.10 13.81 14.72
N VAL A 261 0.01 14.94 15.42
CA VAL A 261 0.49 16.20 14.82
C VAL A 261 2.00 16.40 14.92
N ASN A 262 2.73 15.37 15.39
CA ASN A 262 4.19 15.35 15.49
C ASN A 262 4.71 13.90 15.36
N LEU A 263 6.04 13.72 15.42
CA LEU A 263 6.70 12.42 15.33
C LEU A 263 7.20 11.88 16.68
N ASP A 264 6.76 12.46 17.80
CA ASP A 264 7.12 11.97 19.13
C ASP A 264 6.58 10.55 19.36
N LYS A 265 7.20 9.81 20.27
CA LYS A 265 6.73 8.47 20.66
C LYS A 265 5.30 8.54 21.19
N PHE A 266 4.47 7.60 20.75
CA PHE A 266 3.08 7.50 21.13
C PHE A 266 2.94 7.13 22.60
N VAL A 267 2.10 7.87 23.31
CA VAL A 267 1.73 7.61 24.69
C VAL A 267 0.36 6.95 24.70
N VAL A 268 0.31 5.71 25.18
CA VAL A 268 -0.92 4.91 25.27
C VAL A 268 -1.96 5.64 26.11
N VAL A 269 -3.19 5.70 25.59
CA VAL A 269 -4.29 6.49 26.15
C VAL A 269 -5.27 5.64 26.97
N SER A 270 -5.46 4.38 26.59
CA SER A 270 -6.41 3.47 27.24
C SER A 270 -6.03 2.02 26.92
N ASP A 271 -6.16 1.15 27.92
CA ASP A 271 -5.86 -0.29 27.87
C ASP A 271 -7.11 -1.13 28.19
N GLN A 272 -8.29 -0.68 27.73
CA GLN A 272 -9.53 -1.42 27.98
C GLN A 272 -9.36 -2.87 27.49
N PRO A 273 -9.76 -3.86 28.31
CA PRO A 273 -9.56 -5.25 27.94
C PRO A 273 -10.35 -5.57 26.66
N ALA A 274 -9.69 -6.26 25.73
CA ALA A 274 -10.34 -6.74 24.53
C ALA A 274 -11.52 -7.65 24.89
N THR A 275 -12.64 -7.48 24.20
CA THR A 275 -13.79 -8.39 24.30
C THR A 275 -13.75 -9.37 23.14
N LYS A 276 -13.62 -10.66 23.43
CA LYS A 276 -13.71 -11.72 22.41
C LYS A 276 -15.16 -12.18 22.24
N ARG A 277 -15.58 -12.31 20.99
CA ARG A 277 -16.84 -12.96 20.59
C ARG A 277 -16.51 -14.03 19.56
N VAL A 278 -17.22 -15.15 19.64
CA VAL A 278 -17.13 -16.23 18.65
C VAL A 278 -18.47 -16.26 17.94
N LEU A 279 -18.41 -16.13 16.61
CA LEU A 279 -19.56 -16.25 15.73
C LEU A 279 -19.32 -17.43 14.80
N SER A 280 -20.36 -18.22 14.57
CA SER A 280 -20.34 -19.31 13.59
C SER A 280 -21.60 -19.20 12.75
N TYR A 281 -21.44 -19.20 11.43
CA TYR A 281 -22.53 -19.14 10.49
C TYR A 281 -22.19 -20.00 9.27
N SER A 282 -23.21 -20.47 8.55
CA SER A 282 -23.05 -21.20 7.30
C SER A 282 -23.02 -20.24 6.12
N THR A 283 -22.17 -20.51 5.15
CA THR A 283 -22.02 -19.72 3.93
C THR A 283 -21.72 -20.64 2.75
N SER A 284 -21.79 -20.15 1.52
CA SER A 284 -21.35 -20.91 0.36
C SER A 284 -19.83 -21.17 0.39
N THR A 285 -19.43 -22.30 -0.20
CA THR A 285 -18.03 -22.75 -0.27
C THR A 285 -17.10 -21.88 -1.12
N ASP A 286 -17.61 -20.87 -1.81
CA ASP A 286 -16.84 -19.95 -2.64
C ASP A 286 -16.44 -18.65 -1.95
N LYS A 287 -16.87 -18.41 -0.70
CA LYS A 287 -16.45 -17.22 0.07
C LYS A 287 -15.02 -17.36 0.57
N THR A 288 -14.27 -16.27 0.51
CA THR A 288 -12.92 -16.20 1.09
C THR A 288 -12.91 -15.48 2.44
N GLU A 289 -11.81 -15.59 3.18
CA GLU A 289 -11.60 -14.84 4.44
C GLU A 289 -11.78 -13.32 4.25
N GLU A 290 -11.30 -12.76 3.14
CA GLU A 290 -11.46 -11.34 2.82
C GLU A 290 -12.91 -10.97 2.54
N ASP A 291 -13.69 -11.85 1.89
CA ASP A 291 -15.13 -11.65 1.71
C ASP A 291 -15.85 -11.60 3.06
N VAL A 292 -15.51 -12.52 3.97
CA VAL A 292 -16.08 -12.57 5.33
C VAL A 292 -15.68 -11.32 6.14
N CYS A 293 -14.42 -10.92 6.10
CA CYS A 293 -13.96 -9.71 6.77
C CYS A 293 -14.68 -8.46 6.24
N GLU A 294 -14.85 -8.37 4.92
CA GLU A 294 -15.56 -7.25 4.29
C GLU A 294 -17.05 -7.23 4.67
N GLU A 295 -17.74 -8.37 4.65
CA GLU A 295 -19.15 -8.46 5.07
C GLU A 295 -19.34 -8.03 6.53
N ILE A 296 -18.48 -8.49 7.44
CA ILE A 296 -18.54 -8.10 8.85
C ILE A 296 -18.36 -6.57 9.00
N ARG A 297 -17.42 -5.98 8.25
CA ARG A 297 -17.18 -4.53 8.29
C ARG A 297 -18.37 -3.75 7.73
N ASP A 298 -18.96 -4.23 6.64
CA ASP A 298 -20.12 -3.60 6.01
C ASP A 298 -21.34 -3.58 6.93
N GLU A 299 -21.62 -4.72 7.60
CA GLU A 299 -22.73 -4.82 8.56
C GLU A 299 -22.55 -3.92 9.78
N LEU A 300 -21.30 -3.71 10.23
CA LEU A 300 -20.99 -2.82 11.36
C LEU A 300 -20.88 -1.34 10.95
N GLY A 301 -20.64 -1.05 9.68
CA GLY A 301 -20.47 0.31 9.17
C GLY A 301 -19.44 1.11 9.97
N GLN A 302 -19.90 2.17 10.64
CA GLN A 302 -19.04 3.05 11.44
C GLN A 302 -18.46 2.36 12.69
N GLU A 303 -19.11 1.31 13.20
CA GLU A 303 -18.64 0.56 14.37
C GLU A 303 -17.50 -0.41 14.03
N ALA A 304 -17.20 -0.63 12.73
CA ALA A 304 -16.11 -1.49 12.30
C ALA A 304 -14.73 -1.03 12.81
N VAL A 305 -14.60 0.25 13.20
CA VAL A 305 -13.39 0.81 13.84
C VAL A 305 -13.03 0.11 15.16
N TYR A 306 -14.00 -0.50 15.83
CA TYR A 306 -13.79 -1.22 17.09
C TYR A 306 -13.24 -2.64 16.90
N ILE A 307 -13.26 -3.18 15.68
CA ILE A 307 -12.70 -4.51 15.40
C ILE A 307 -11.17 -4.42 15.41
N GLU A 308 -10.54 -5.22 16.26
CA GLU A 308 -9.08 -5.35 16.35
C GLU A 308 -8.52 -6.41 15.44
N GLU A 309 -9.20 -7.55 15.38
CA GLU A 309 -8.75 -8.72 14.68
C GLU A 309 -9.98 -9.56 14.35
N ILE A 310 -10.00 -10.14 13.15
CA ILE A 310 -10.94 -11.19 12.79
C ILE A 310 -10.14 -12.47 12.63
N GLN A 311 -10.37 -13.44 13.51
CA GLN A 311 -9.78 -14.77 13.39
C GLN A 311 -10.73 -15.67 12.60
N TYR A 312 -10.36 -16.00 11.37
CA TYR A 312 -11.16 -16.83 10.48
C TYR A 312 -10.77 -18.32 10.60
N SER A 313 -11.78 -19.18 10.57
CA SER A 313 -11.60 -20.63 10.45
C SER A 313 -12.79 -21.22 9.71
N GLU A 314 -12.52 -22.13 8.77
CA GLU A 314 -13.56 -22.83 8.01
C GLU A 314 -13.60 -24.33 8.31
N MET A 315 -14.78 -24.92 8.17
CA MET A 315 -15.00 -26.35 8.28
C MET A 315 -16.06 -26.76 7.27
N LEU A 316 -15.70 -27.66 6.36
CA LEU A 316 -16.60 -28.12 5.31
C LEU A 316 -17.72 -28.98 5.91
N TYR A 317 -18.89 -28.99 5.25
CA TYR A 317 -20.03 -29.85 5.63
C TYR A 317 -19.60 -31.28 5.99
N GLU A 318 -18.74 -31.90 5.19
CA GLU A 318 -18.28 -33.28 5.37
C GLU A 318 -17.45 -33.51 6.65
N GLN A 319 -16.84 -32.46 7.18
CA GLN A 319 -16.02 -32.49 8.38
C GLN A 319 -16.85 -32.31 9.66
N LEU A 320 -18.07 -31.78 9.56
CA LEU A 320 -18.95 -31.58 10.70
C LEU A 320 -19.56 -32.90 11.19
N PRO A 321 -19.73 -33.12 12.51
CA PRO A 321 -20.52 -34.22 13.03
C PRO A 321 -21.98 -34.16 12.54
N SER A 322 -22.62 -35.31 12.30
CA SER A 322 -24.00 -35.38 11.77
C SER A 322 -25.00 -34.56 12.58
N LYS A 323 -24.87 -34.55 13.92
CA LYS A 323 -25.73 -33.75 14.80
C LYS A 323 -25.51 -32.25 14.65
N ALA A 324 -24.28 -31.81 14.39
CA ALA A 324 -23.98 -30.41 14.13
C ALA A 324 -24.60 -29.96 12.80
N ARG A 325 -24.55 -30.82 11.76
CA ARG A 325 -25.17 -30.53 10.46
C ARG A 325 -26.68 -30.32 10.59
N GLU A 326 -27.34 -31.20 11.34
CA GLU A 326 -28.78 -31.11 11.61
C GLU A 326 -29.15 -29.84 12.38
N ASN A 327 -28.40 -29.52 13.44
CA ASN A 327 -28.66 -28.34 14.27
C ASN A 327 -28.43 -27.02 13.51
N LEU A 328 -27.43 -26.97 12.64
CA LEU A 328 -27.09 -25.79 11.84
C LEU A 328 -27.97 -25.63 10.60
N GLY A 329 -28.69 -26.68 10.19
CA GLY A 329 -29.47 -26.70 8.95
C GLY A 329 -28.62 -26.49 7.69
N ILE A 330 -27.33 -26.80 7.77
CA ILE A 330 -26.32 -26.57 6.73
C ILE A 330 -26.46 -27.60 5.60
N ARG A 331 -26.15 -27.19 4.36
CA ARG A 331 -26.23 -28.02 3.17
C ARG A 331 -24.84 -28.46 2.68
N PRO A 332 -24.72 -29.51 1.85
CA PRO A 332 -23.42 -29.98 1.35
C PRO A 332 -22.63 -28.96 0.50
N ASP A 333 -23.30 -27.94 -0.05
CA ASP A 333 -22.70 -26.84 -0.80
C ASP A 333 -22.24 -25.65 0.07
N GLN A 334 -22.32 -25.83 1.40
CA GLN A 334 -21.96 -24.88 2.44
C GLN A 334 -20.90 -25.43 3.41
#